data_AF-A0A852DSF6-F1
#
_entry.id   AF-A0A852DSF6-F1
#
_cell.length_a   1.000
_cell.length_b   1.000
_cell.length_c   1.000
_cell.angle_alpha   90.00
_cell.angle_beta   90.00
_cell.angle_gamma   90.00
#
_symmetry.space_group_name_H-M   'P 1'
#
loop_
_entity.id
_entity.type
_entity.pdbx_description
1 polymer ?
#
loop_
_entity_poly.entity_id
_entity_poly.type
_entity_poly.pdbx_seq_one_letter_code
_entity_poly.pdbx_strand_id
1 'polypeptide(L)'
;QSLELELERVVGQFQETRDRMRLLARSSAERFRQVWIVNEEEAKALIREVLDADRIIHVQQLGMPWEEPQFWFMDNVGPLGGSQEKREAMELASKLLEGG
;
A
#
# COMPACT_ATOMS: atom_id res chain seq x y z
N GLN A 1 8.50 -44.32 -17.84
CA GLN A 1 7.05 -44.43 -17.60
C GLN A 1 6.64 -43.92 -16.21
N SER A 2 7.00 -44.55 -15.08
CA SER A 2 6.54 -44.04 -13.75
C SER A 2 7.10 -42.66 -13.37
N LEU A 3 8.41 -42.40 -13.61
CA LEU A 3 9.03 -41.12 -13.27
C LEU A 3 8.57 -39.96 -14.17
N GLU A 4 8.33 -40.21 -15.45
CA GLU A 4 7.89 -39.17 -16.39
C GLU A 4 6.49 -38.66 -16.03
N LEU A 5 5.58 -39.58 -15.67
CA LEU A 5 4.24 -39.24 -15.21
C LEU A 5 4.26 -38.45 -13.89
N GLU A 6 5.15 -38.80 -12.95
CA GLU A 6 5.32 -38.03 -11.73
C GLU A 6 5.91 -36.64 -11.99
N LEU A 7 6.87 -36.53 -12.92
CA LEU A 7 7.45 -35.24 -13.32
C LEU A 7 6.38 -34.33 -13.92
N GLU A 8 5.59 -34.83 -14.89
CA GLU A 8 4.49 -34.07 -15.49
C GLU A 8 3.47 -33.62 -14.44
N ARG A 9 3.12 -34.50 -13.50
CA ARG A 9 2.21 -34.19 -12.39
C ARG A 9 2.76 -33.05 -11.52
N VAL A 10 4.02 -33.14 -11.11
CA VAL A 10 4.66 -32.12 -10.25
C VAL A 10 4.77 -30.78 -10.98
N VAL A 11 5.12 -30.80 -12.27
CA VAL A 11 5.18 -29.59 -13.10
C VAL A 11 3.80 -28.93 -13.22
N GLY A 12 2.75 -29.71 -13.45
CA GLY A 12 1.38 -29.19 -13.48
C GLY A 12 0.96 -28.56 -12.14
N GLN A 13 1.26 -29.20 -11.02
CA GLN A 13 0.97 -28.67 -9.68
C GLN A 13 1.75 -27.38 -9.38
N PHE A 14 3.00 -27.28 -9.85
CA PHE A 14 3.80 -26.07 -9.70
C PHE A 14 3.22 -24.91 -10.49
N GLN A 15 2.87 -25.13 -11.76
CA GLN A 15 2.25 -24.11 -12.62
C GLN A 15 0.93 -23.60 -12.03
N GLU A 16 0.07 -24.51 -11.58
CA GLU A 16 -1.21 -24.16 -10.96
C GLU A 16 -1.02 -23.34 -9.67
N THR A 17 -0.09 -23.74 -8.81
CA THR A 17 0.28 -22.99 -7.59
C THR A 17 0.80 -21.61 -7.94
N ARG A 18 1.68 -21.50 -8.93
CA ARG A 18 2.24 -20.23 -9.39
C ARG A 18 1.16 -19.28 -9.87
N ASP A 19 0.21 -19.75 -10.67
CA ASP A 19 -0.87 -18.92 -11.21
C ASP A 19 -1.83 -18.45 -10.09
N ARG A 20 -2.13 -19.32 -9.12
CA ARG A 20 -2.86 -18.93 -7.91
C ARG A 20 -2.13 -17.86 -7.10
N MET A 21 -0.81 -17.99 -6.92
CA MET A 21 0.00 -16.99 -6.20
C MET A 21 -0.05 -15.62 -6.90
N ARG A 22 0.06 -15.58 -8.23
CA ARG A 22 -0.04 -14.33 -9.01
C ARG A 22 -1.40 -13.66 -8.82
N LEU A 23 -2.48 -14.44 -8.88
CA LEU A 23 -3.84 -13.92 -8.65
C LEU A 23 -4.02 -13.39 -7.23
N LEU A 24 -3.55 -14.13 -6.23
CA LEU A 24 -3.61 -13.72 -4.83
C LEU A 24 -2.80 -12.45 -4.58
N ALA A 25 -1.59 -12.33 -5.13
CA ALA A 25 -0.76 -11.14 -5.01
C ALA A 25 -1.47 -9.90 -5.57
N ARG A 26 -2.06 -10.01 -6.77
CA ARG A 26 -2.83 -8.92 -7.40
C ARG A 26 -4.04 -8.52 -6.57
N SER A 27 -4.87 -9.50 -6.15
CA SER A 27 -6.07 -9.23 -5.34
C SER A 27 -5.72 -8.65 -3.97
N SER A 28 -4.63 -9.09 -3.37
CA SER A 28 -4.18 -8.61 -2.05
C SER A 28 -3.67 -7.17 -2.14
N ALA A 29 -2.91 -6.84 -3.18
CA ALA A 29 -2.44 -5.48 -3.42
C ALA A 29 -3.61 -4.50 -3.64
N GLU A 30 -4.62 -4.91 -4.40
CA GLU A 30 -5.83 -4.11 -4.62
C GLU A 30 -6.61 -3.89 -3.32
N ARG A 31 -6.88 -4.96 -2.56
CA ARG A 31 -7.57 -4.87 -1.27
C ARG A 31 -6.80 -3.99 -0.28
N PHE A 32 -5.47 -4.14 -0.22
CA PHE A 32 -4.62 -3.31 0.62
C PHE A 32 -4.75 -1.84 0.26
N ARG A 33 -4.72 -1.50 -1.04
CA ARG A 33 -4.87 -0.12 -1.51
C ARG A 33 -6.22 0.47 -1.14
N GLN A 34 -7.30 -0.29 -1.28
CA GLN A 34 -8.65 0.16 -0.91
C GLN A 34 -8.74 0.48 0.58
N VAL A 35 -8.29 -0.43 1.45
CA VAL A 35 -8.28 -0.21 2.90
C VAL A 35 -7.37 0.97 3.28
N TRP A 36 -6.22 1.10 2.61
CA TRP A 36 -5.32 2.23 2.84
C TRP A 36 -6.01 3.56 2.58
N ILE A 37 -6.67 3.72 1.43
CA ILE A 37 -7.29 4.99 1.04
C ILE A 37 -8.34 5.40 2.07
N VAL A 38 -9.17 4.47 2.54
CA VAL A 38 -10.20 4.74 3.56
C VAL A 38 -9.55 5.16 4.88
N ASN A 39 -8.55 4.42 5.36
CA ASN A 39 -7.88 4.74 6.61
C ASN A 39 -7.10 6.07 6.53
N GLU A 40 -6.50 6.37 5.38
CA GLU A 40 -5.79 7.61 5.12
C GLU A 40 -6.74 8.80 5.13
N GLU A 41 -7.92 8.67 4.52
CA GLU A 41 -8.96 9.69 4.55
C GLU A 41 -9.43 9.98 5.99
N GLU A 42 -9.70 8.92 6.76
CA GLU A 42 -10.10 9.03 8.17
C GLU A 42 -9.01 9.71 9.03
N ALA A 43 -7.75 9.28 8.89
CA ALA A 43 -6.64 9.88 9.60
C ALA A 43 -6.46 11.37 9.26
N LYS A 44 -6.62 11.75 7.98
CA LYS A 44 -6.54 13.15 7.56
C LYS A 44 -7.70 14.00 8.07
N ALA A 45 -8.89 13.44 8.19
CA ALA A 45 -10.02 14.12 8.81
C ALA A 45 -9.71 14.45 10.28
N LEU A 46 -9.20 13.48 11.04
CA LEU A 46 -8.78 13.69 12.43
C LEU A 46 -7.68 14.74 12.57
N ILE A 47 -6.68 14.74 11.67
CA ILE A 47 -5.63 15.76 11.68
C ILE A 47 -6.21 17.16 11.47
N ARG A 48 -7.18 17.33 10.55
CA ARG A 48 -7.85 18.62 10.34
C ARG A 48 -8.60 19.10 11.57
N GLU A 49 -9.27 18.20 12.28
CA GLU A 49 -9.94 18.52 13.55
C GLU A 49 -8.94 18.98 14.61
N VAL A 50 -7.81 18.28 14.74
CA VAL A 50 -6.73 18.66 15.67
C VAL A 50 -6.14 20.01 15.31
N LEU A 51 -5.94 20.31 14.03
CA LEU A 51 -5.41 21.61 13.57
C LEU A 51 -6.38 22.77 13.87
N ASP A 52 -7.68 22.56 13.70
CA ASP A 52 -8.65 23.60 14.04
C ASP A 52 -8.68 23.84 15.56
N ALA A 53 -8.63 22.77 16.36
CA ALA A 53 -8.52 22.89 17.81
C ALA A 53 -7.23 23.62 18.23
N ASP A 54 -6.10 23.28 17.63
CA ASP A 54 -4.81 23.90 17.88
C ASP A 54 -4.84 25.41 17.56
N ARG A 55 -5.42 25.77 16.40
CA ARG A 55 -5.65 27.16 16.00
C ARG A 55 -6.51 27.92 17.00
N ILE A 56 -7.62 27.32 17.45
CA ILE A 56 -8.52 27.95 18.43
C ILE A 56 -7.78 28.19 19.75
N ILE A 57 -7.00 27.22 20.23
CA ILE A 57 -6.24 27.36 21.47
C ILE A 57 -5.21 28.49 21.37
N HIS A 58 -4.44 28.51 20.28
CA HIS A 58 -3.42 29.55 20.05
C HIS A 58 -4.02 30.95 19.97
N VAL A 59 -5.04 31.13 19.12
CA VAL A 59 -5.59 32.46 18.84
C VAL A 59 -6.47 32.96 19.98
N GLN A 60 -7.37 32.12 20.50
CA GLN A 60 -8.37 32.57 21.48
C GLN A 60 -7.83 32.53 22.90
N GLN A 61 -7.14 31.45 23.28
CA GLN A 61 -6.83 31.23 24.71
C GLN A 61 -5.45 31.75 25.07
N LEU A 62 -4.50 31.68 24.14
CA LEU A 62 -3.13 32.16 24.35
C LEU A 62 -2.90 33.56 23.78
N GLY A 63 -3.79 34.04 22.89
CA GLY A 63 -3.63 35.33 22.22
C GLY A 63 -2.39 35.41 21.32
N MET A 64 -1.90 34.25 20.84
CA MET A 64 -0.72 34.13 20.00
C MET A 64 -1.13 33.90 18.54
N PRO A 65 -0.33 34.37 17.56
CA PRO A 65 -0.56 34.01 16.16
C PRO A 65 -0.39 32.50 15.97
N TRP A 66 -1.30 31.89 15.22
CA TRP A 66 -1.20 30.50 14.80
C TRP A 66 -0.63 30.42 13.39
N GLU A 67 0.37 29.57 13.19
CA GLU A 67 0.94 29.25 11.89
C GLU A 67 0.66 27.78 11.57
N GLU A 68 0.08 27.53 10.40
CA GLU A 68 -0.22 26.17 9.96
C GLU A 68 1.09 25.41 9.68
N PRO A 69 1.31 24.23 10.29
CA PRO A 69 2.50 23.44 10.02
C PRO A 69 2.50 22.90 8.58
N GLN A 70 3.70 22.70 8.00
CA GLN A 70 3.82 22.15 6.65
C GLN A 70 3.56 20.63 6.64
N PHE A 71 2.48 20.21 5.99
CA PHE A 71 2.10 18.79 5.89
C PHE A 71 2.12 18.25 4.46
N TRP A 72 3.33 18.07 3.90
CA TRP A 72 3.55 17.50 2.56
C TRP A 72 2.86 16.14 2.31
N PHE A 73 2.51 15.41 3.37
CA PHE A 73 1.86 14.10 3.27
C PHE A 73 0.32 14.17 3.24
N MET A 74 -0.29 15.32 3.55
CA MET A 74 -1.75 15.47 3.54
C MET A 74 -2.34 15.52 2.13
N ASP A 75 -1.54 15.85 1.13
CA ASP A 75 -1.97 15.94 -0.27
C ASP A 75 -1.87 14.61 -1.05
N ASN A 76 -1.25 13.58 -0.47
CA ASN A 76 -1.08 12.29 -1.15
C ASN A 76 -2.38 11.48 -1.22
N VAL A 77 -2.52 10.55 -2.16
CA VAL A 77 -3.61 9.57 -2.17
C VAL A 77 -3.04 8.17 -2.33
N GLY A 78 -3.12 7.39 -1.25
CA GLY A 78 -2.57 6.03 -1.20
C GLY A 78 -1.23 5.92 -0.46
N PRO A 79 -0.67 4.70 -0.37
CA PRO A 79 0.49 4.40 0.48
C PRO A 79 1.66 5.36 0.31
N LEU A 80 2.02 6.04 1.40
CA LEU A 80 3.23 6.85 1.48
C LEU A 80 4.45 5.95 1.24
N GLY A 81 5.30 6.32 0.28
CA GLY A 81 6.45 5.50 -0.08
C GLY A 81 6.16 4.44 -1.13
N GLY A 82 5.49 4.83 -2.21
CA GLY A 82 5.88 4.35 -3.54
C GLY A 82 7.30 4.81 -3.87
N SER A 83 8.30 4.53 -3.02
CA SER A 83 9.69 4.71 -3.40
C SER A 83 9.88 3.90 -4.67
N GLN A 84 10.51 4.53 -5.65
CA GLN A 84 10.80 3.90 -6.92
C GLN A 84 11.45 2.52 -6.71
N GLU A 85 12.27 2.37 -5.67
CA GLU A 85 12.84 1.10 -5.20
C GLU A 85 11.81 0.05 -4.78
N LYS A 86 10.75 0.37 -4.01
CA LYS A 86 9.71 -0.61 -3.66
C LYS A 86 8.93 -1.04 -4.89
N ARG A 87 8.65 -0.10 -5.80
CA ARG A 87 7.96 -0.40 -7.06
C ARG A 87 8.84 -1.27 -7.96
N GLU A 88 10.12 -0.94 -8.10
CA GLU A 88 11.12 -1.70 -8.87
C GLU A 88 11.37 -3.08 -8.25
N ALA A 89 11.43 -3.21 -6.92
CA ALA A 89 11.56 -4.48 -6.23
C ALA A 89 10.31 -5.36 -6.44
N MET A 90 9.12 -4.76 -6.37
CA MET A 90 7.86 -5.47 -6.65
C MET A 90 7.76 -5.88 -8.13
N GLU A 91 8.23 -5.03 -9.05
CA GLU A 91 8.27 -5.31 -10.48
C GLU A 91 9.29 -6.41 -10.81
N LEU A 92 10.47 -6.39 -10.18
CA LEU A 92 11.49 -7.43 -10.29
C LEU A 92 10.98 -8.76 -9.73
N ALA A 93 10.33 -8.74 -8.56
CA ALA A 93 9.69 -9.93 -7.99
C ALA A 93 8.59 -10.48 -8.91
N SER A 94 7.78 -9.61 -9.52
CA SER A 94 6.77 -10.03 -10.50
C SER A 94 7.42 -10.64 -11.76
N LYS A 95 8.48 -10.04 -12.29
CA LYS A 95 9.23 -10.57 -13.45
C LYS A 95 9.89 -11.91 -13.16
N LEU A 96 10.46 -12.11 -11.97
CA LEU A 96 11.01 -13.40 -11.55
C LEU A 96 9.94 -14.47 -11.38
N LEU A 97 8.74 -14.08 -10.94
CA LEU A 97 7.60 -14.99 -10.88
C LEU A 97 7.02 -15.28 -12.27
N GLU A 98 7.17 -14.37 -13.23
CA GLU A 98 6.71 -14.48 -14.62
C GLU A 98 7.67 -15.24 -15.54
N GLY A 99 8.98 -15.10 -15.34
CA GLY A 99 10.04 -15.80 -16.07
C GLY A 99 10.59 -17.00 -15.31
N GLY A 100 10.03 -18.18 -15.60
CA GLY A 100 10.49 -19.49 -15.11
C GLY A 100 9.77 -20.62 -15.81
#